data_AF-A0A381ZSG0-F1
#
_entry.id   AF-A0A381ZSG0-F1
#
_cell.length_a   1.000
_cell.length_b   1.000
_cell.length_c   1.000
_cell.angle_alpha   90.00
_cell.angle_beta   90.00
_cell.angle_gamma   90.00
#
_symmetry.space_group_name_H-M   'P 1'
#
loop_
_entity.id
_entity.type
_entity.pdbx_description
1 polymer ?
#
loop_
_entity_poly.entity_id
_entity_poly.type
_entity_poly.pdbx_seq_one_letter_code
_entity_poly.pdbx_strand_id
1 'polypeptide(L)'
;MTDENTNRSAGVLYDKKNPFPSTLKRRVLLNKEGSAKETLHLELCLASSGLEYLPGDSLAIVPTNSPEVVGQIIEVGGFDASETVELKSGSTKPLGEVFATDLNITGVTKNVLKKYNAFAQSEKIETLL
;
A
#
# COMPACT_ATOMS: atom_id res chain seq x y z
N MET A 1 14.81 42.40 -29.35
CA MET A 1 13.39 41.98 -29.36
C MET A 1 13.37 40.55 -28.85
N THR A 2 13.39 40.41 -27.52
CA THR A 2 13.12 39.14 -26.85
C THR A 2 11.61 38.96 -26.81
N ASP A 3 11.16 37.73 -26.99
CA ASP A 3 10.27 37.04 -26.05
C ASP A 3 10.06 35.62 -26.58
N GLU A 4 10.94 34.71 -26.15
CA GLU A 4 10.71 33.27 -26.25
C GLU A 4 9.57 32.91 -25.29
N ASN A 5 8.43 32.60 -25.90
CA ASN A 5 7.24 32.12 -25.23
C ASN A 5 7.53 30.73 -24.63
N THR A 6 8.01 30.67 -23.39
CA THR A 6 8.17 29.42 -22.64
C THR A 6 6.79 28.95 -22.20
N ASN A 7 6.15 28.16 -23.06
CA ASN A 7 4.92 27.44 -22.74
C ASN A 7 5.24 26.39 -21.65
N ARG A 8 5.22 26.82 -20.37
CA ARG A 8 5.22 25.91 -19.22
C ARG A 8 3.90 25.17 -19.25
N SER A 9 3.90 23.95 -19.80
CA SER A 9 2.87 22.96 -19.54
C SER A 9 2.64 22.92 -18.02
N ALA A 10 1.40 23.16 -17.57
CA ALA A 10 1.03 23.04 -16.17
C ALA A 10 1.47 21.66 -15.67
N GLY A 11 2.54 21.62 -14.88
CA GLY A 11 3.12 20.37 -14.39
C GLY A 11 2.11 19.64 -13.54
N VAL A 12 2.03 18.31 -13.71
CA VAL A 12 1.19 17.47 -12.86
C VAL A 12 1.66 17.64 -11.41
N LEU A 13 0.77 18.11 -10.53
CA LEU A 13 1.06 18.18 -9.10
C LEU A 13 0.87 16.78 -8.49
N TYR A 14 1.91 16.29 -7.81
CA TYR A 14 1.85 15.03 -7.09
C TYR A 14 1.55 15.27 -5.61
N ASP A 15 0.61 14.50 -5.08
CA ASP A 15 0.20 14.58 -3.68
C ASP A 15 -0.28 13.20 -3.18
N LYS A 16 -0.90 13.16 -2.01
CA LYS A 16 -1.41 11.91 -1.42
C LYS A 16 -2.48 11.22 -2.28
N LYS A 17 -3.29 11.97 -3.02
CA LYS A 17 -4.36 11.44 -3.88
C LYS A 17 -3.85 11.09 -5.28
N ASN A 18 -2.79 11.75 -5.73
CA ASN A 18 -2.11 11.52 -6.99
C ASN A 18 -0.61 11.29 -6.74
N PRO A 19 -0.20 10.10 -6.23
CA PRO A 19 1.19 9.84 -5.92
C PRO A 19 2.05 9.72 -7.19
N PHE A 20 3.31 10.16 -7.11
CA PHE A 20 4.24 10.01 -8.23
C PHE A 20 4.65 8.54 -8.40
N PRO A 21 4.51 7.93 -9.60
CA PRO A 21 4.92 6.55 -9.86
C PRO A 21 6.45 6.45 -10.03
N SER A 22 7.18 6.65 -8.93
CA SER A 22 8.64 6.63 -8.92
C SER A 22 9.19 5.24 -9.23
N THR A 23 10.25 5.18 -10.06
CA THR A 23 11.00 3.95 -10.31
C THR A 23 12.00 3.68 -9.18
N LEU A 24 12.00 2.46 -8.63
CA LEU A 24 13.04 2.00 -7.72
C LEU A 24 14.35 1.75 -8.48
N LYS A 25 15.36 2.56 -8.22
CA LYS A 25 16.69 2.49 -8.85
C LYS A 25 17.64 1.54 -8.13
N ARG A 26 17.50 1.44 -6.81
CA ARG A 26 18.39 0.61 -5.99
C ARG A 26 17.65 0.04 -4.80
N ARG A 27 17.98 -1.21 -4.46
CA ARG A 27 17.56 -1.90 -3.23
C ARG A 27 18.76 -2.64 -2.67
N VAL A 28 19.22 -2.24 -1.48
CA VAL A 28 20.39 -2.85 -0.82
C VAL A 28 20.03 -3.29 0.57
N LEU A 29 20.33 -4.55 0.90
CA LEU A 29 20.29 -5.03 2.27
C LEU A 29 21.49 -4.46 3.03
N LEU A 30 21.22 -3.67 4.06
CA LEU A 30 22.27 -3.06 4.89
C LEU A 30 22.78 -4.01 5.99
N ASN A 31 21.96 -4.99 6.37
CA ASN A 31 22.29 -5.93 7.41
C ASN A 31 23.13 -7.08 6.86
N LYS A 32 23.93 -7.69 7.75
CA LYS A 32 24.72 -8.89 7.44
C LYS A 32 23.95 -10.16 7.81
N GLU A 33 24.47 -11.28 7.34
CA GLU A 33 24.02 -12.61 7.73
C GLU A 33 24.01 -12.77 9.26
N GLY A 34 22.98 -13.46 9.79
CA GLY A 34 22.74 -13.61 11.22
C GLY A 34 21.99 -12.46 11.90
N SER A 35 21.69 -11.36 11.19
CA SER A 35 20.82 -10.30 11.71
C SER A 35 19.38 -10.76 11.88
N ALA A 36 18.77 -10.46 13.02
CA ALA A 36 17.33 -10.69 13.28
C ALA A 36 16.40 -9.67 12.58
N LYS A 37 16.97 -8.66 11.91
CA LYS A 37 16.22 -7.60 11.20
C LYS A 37 16.63 -7.55 9.73
N GLU A 38 15.69 -7.14 8.88
CA GLU A 38 15.95 -6.70 7.52
C GLU A 38 15.86 -5.16 7.46
N THR A 39 16.91 -4.50 6.96
CA THR A 39 16.97 -3.03 6.84
C THR A 39 17.49 -2.72 5.46
N LEU A 40 16.68 -1.99 4.69
CA LEU A 40 16.91 -1.75 3.27
C LEU A 40 17.25 -0.30 3.03
N HIS A 41 18.28 -0.06 2.21
CA HIS A 41 18.51 1.22 1.55
C HIS A 41 17.82 1.20 0.18
N LEU A 42 16.90 2.13 -0.02
CA LEU A 42 16.12 2.27 -1.24
C LEU A 42 16.41 3.61 -1.91
N GLU A 43 16.64 3.60 -3.22
CA GLU A 43 16.81 4.81 -4.02
C GLU A 43 15.69 4.89 -5.04
N LEU A 44 14.91 5.97 -4.99
CA LEU A 44 13.73 6.21 -5.81
C LEU A 44 14.01 7.36 -6.80
N CYS A 45 13.73 7.15 -8.08
CA CYS A 45 13.94 8.16 -9.11
C CYS A 45 12.86 9.24 -9.05
N LEU A 46 13.24 10.50 -8.86
CA LEU A 46 12.32 11.64 -8.90
C LEU A 46 12.46 12.49 -10.18
N ALA A 47 13.22 12.00 -11.17
CA ALA A 47 13.39 12.71 -12.44
C ALA A 47 12.03 13.00 -13.08
N SER A 48 11.86 14.22 -13.57
CA SER A 48 10.61 14.72 -14.18
C SER A 48 9.40 14.79 -13.26
N SER A 49 9.54 14.53 -11.95
CA SER A 49 8.43 14.65 -10.99
C SER A 49 8.12 16.10 -10.61
N GLY A 50 9.11 17.00 -10.66
CA GLY A 50 9.01 18.34 -10.09
C GLY A 50 8.90 18.36 -8.56
N LEU A 51 9.10 17.24 -7.87
CA LEU A 51 9.09 17.16 -6.42
C LEU A 51 10.39 17.73 -5.83
N GLU A 52 10.24 18.57 -4.82
CA GLU A 52 11.32 19.09 -3.98
C GLU A 52 11.15 18.58 -2.55
N TYR A 53 12.26 18.35 -1.85
CA TYR A 53 12.26 17.94 -0.44
C TYR A 53 13.51 18.45 0.26
N LEU A 54 13.44 18.58 1.58
CA LEU A 54 14.55 18.98 2.43
C LEU A 54 14.99 17.82 3.34
N PRO A 55 16.24 17.84 3.84
CA PRO A 55 16.67 16.90 4.86
C PRO A 55 15.77 16.97 6.10
N GLY A 56 15.25 15.82 6.51
CA GLY A 56 14.27 15.71 7.61
C GLY A 56 12.83 15.48 7.14
N ASP A 57 12.53 15.73 5.86
CA ASP A 57 11.23 15.40 5.29
C ASP A 57 11.00 13.88 5.23
N SER A 58 9.73 13.51 5.27
CA SER A 58 9.30 12.10 5.18
C SER A 58 8.70 11.80 3.82
N LEU A 59 8.98 10.60 3.31
CA LEU A 59 8.39 10.08 2.09
C LEU A 59 7.23 9.13 2.40
N ALA A 60 6.05 9.43 1.87
CA ALA A 60 4.93 8.50 1.89
C ALA A 60 5.03 7.50 0.73
N ILE A 61 4.94 6.21 1.03
CA ILE A 61 4.86 5.13 0.05
C ILE A 61 3.45 4.54 0.13
N VAL A 62 2.83 4.32 -1.03
CA VAL A 62 1.54 3.62 -1.14
C VAL A 62 1.84 2.16 -1.48
N PRO A 63 1.76 1.22 -0.52
CA PRO A 63 2.06 -0.18 -0.77
C PRO A 63 0.87 -0.92 -1.37
N THR A 64 1.12 -2.10 -1.91
CA THR A 64 0.11 -3.11 -2.25
C THR A 64 0.37 -4.37 -1.44
N ASN A 65 -0.68 -5.15 -1.18
CA ASN A 65 -0.53 -6.45 -0.53
C ASN A 65 0.13 -7.46 -1.48
N SER A 66 0.81 -8.46 -0.91
CA SER A 66 1.38 -9.55 -1.70
C SER A 66 0.26 -10.34 -2.41
N PRO A 67 0.38 -10.63 -3.72
CA PRO A 67 -0.58 -11.45 -4.43
C PRO A 67 -0.78 -12.83 -3.79
N GLU A 68 0.28 -13.40 -3.20
CA GLU A 68 0.21 -14.68 -2.50
C GLU A 68 -0.70 -14.60 -1.26
N VAL A 69 -0.55 -13.54 -0.46
CA VAL A 69 -1.39 -13.34 0.74
C VAL A 69 -2.84 -13.09 0.35
N VAL A 70 -3.07 -12.30 -0.71
CA VAL A 70 -4.42 -12.08 -1.25
C VAL A 70 -5.06 -13.42 -1.67
N GLY A 71 -4.32 -14.24 -2.43
CA GLY A 71 -4.78 -15.56 -2.87
C GLY A 71 -5.10 -16.49 -1.70
N GLN A 72 -4.22 -16.57 -0.70
CA GLN A 72 -4.42 -17.40 0.49
C GLN A 72 -5.68 -16.99 1.27
N ILE A 73 -5.94 -15.68 1.43
CA ILE A 73 -7.13 -15.20 2.14
C ILE A 73 -8.40 -15.52 1.35
N ILE A 74 -8.38 -15.35 0.03
CA ILE A 74 -9.51 -15.70 -0.83
C ILE A 74 -9.82 -17.20 -0.74
N GLU A 75 -8.79 -18.04 -0.85
CA GLU A 75 -8.92 -19.49 -0.78
C GLU A 75 -9.45 -19.96 0.58
N VAL A 76 -8.81 -19.54 1.68
CA VAL A 76 -9.20 -19.94 3.04
C VAL A 76 -10.59 -19.42 3.40
N GLY A 77 -10.93 -18.22 2.94
CA GLY A 77 -12.26 -17.62 3.15
C GLY A 77 -13.35 -18.21 2.25
N GLY A 78 -13.00 -18.97 1.22
CA GLY A 78 -13.94 -19.46 0.21
C GLY A 78 -14.60 -18.34 -0.59
N PHE A 79 -13.91 -17.21 -0.77
CA PHE A 79 -14.45 -16.05 -1.47
C PHE A 79 -14.29 -16.16 -2.99
N ASP A 80 -15.16 -15.48 -3.74
CA ASP A 80 -14.95 -15.24 -5.17
C ASP A 80 -14.19 -13.91 -5.36
N ALA A 81 -12.98 -13.98 -5.92
CA ALA A 81 -12.15 -12.81 -6.18
C ALA A 81 -12.80 -11.80 -7.13
N SER A 82 -13.70 -12.27 -8.01
CA SER A 82 -14.40 -11.47 -9.00
C SER A 82 -15.69 -10.82 -8.47
N GLU A 83 -16.12 -11.22 -7.25
CA GLU A 83 -17.30 -10.64 -6.62
C GLU A 83 -17.12 -9.14 -6.44
N THR A 84 -18.09 -8.36 -6.94
CA THR A 84 -18.05 -6.91 -6.82
C THR A 84 -18.51 -6.49 -5.44
N VAL A 85 -17.66 -5.75 -4.73
CA VAL A 85 -17.95 -5.24 -3.38
C VAL A 85 -17.93 -3.72 -3.36
N GLU A 86 -18.74 -3.13 -2.48
CA GLU A 86 -18.81 -1.68 -2.26
C GLU A 86 -17.88 -1.27 -1.10
N LEU A 87 -17.03 -0.29 -1.36
CA LEU A 87 -16.16 0.33 -0.36
C LEU A 87 -16.90 1.46 0.38
N LYS A 88 -16.40 1.83 1.56
CA LYS A 88 -16.95 2.97 2.33
C LYS A 88 -16.95 4.31 1.58
N SER A 89 -16.12 4.43 0.54
CA SER A 89 -16.09 5.58 -0.37
C SER A 89 -17.29 5.63 -1.34
N GLY A 90 -18.10 4.57 -1.41
CA GLY A 90 -19.17 4.39 -2.39
C GLY A 90 -18.68 3.84 -3.75
N SER A 91 -17.38 3.60 -3.91
CA SER A 91 -16.83 2.97 -5.11
C SER A 91 -16.98 1.45 -5.05
N THR A 92 -17.26 0.81 -6.18
CA THR A 92 -17.33 -0.65 -6.32
C THR A 92 -16.12 -1.19 -7.09
N LYS A 93 -15.61 -2.34 -6.65
CA LYS A 93 -14.47 -3.05 -7.27
C LYS A 93 -14.57 -4.56 -7.01
N PRO A 94 -13.91 -5.42 -7.81
CA PRO A 94 -13.75 -6.84 -7.47
C PRO A 94 -13.03 -7.03 -6.14
N LEU A 95 -13.46 -8.00 -5.34
CA LEU A 95 -12.92 -8.28 -4.00
C LEU A 95 -11.41 -8.52 -4.01
N GLY A 96 -10.91 -9.22 -5.04
CA GLY A 96 -9.48 -9.47 -5.21
C GLY A 96 -8.67 -8.18 -5.36
N GLU A 97 -9.18 -7.20 -6.11
CA GLU A 97 -8.56 -5.89 -6.25
C GLU A 97 -8.60 -5.10 -4.94
N VAL A 98 -9.74 -5.16 -4.23
CA VAL A 98 -9.90 -4.51 -2.92
C VAL A 98 -8.90 -5.04 -1.91
N PHE A 99 -8.70 -6.36 -1.86
CA PHE A 99 -7.66 -6.96 -1.01
C PHE A 99 -6.25 -6.63 -1.48
N ALA A 100 -6.01 -6.48 -2.78
CA ALA A 100 -4.69 -6.11 -3.28
C ALA A 100 -4.28 -4.69 -2.90
N THR A 101 -5.20 -3.71 -2.95
CA THR A 101 -4.82 -2.28 -2.93
C THR A 101 -5.55 -1.40 -1.92
N ASP A 102 -6.75 -1.76 -1.47
CA ASP A 102 -7.62 -0.82 -0.75
C ASP A 102 -7.73 -1.11 0.75
N LEU A 103 -7.48 -2.35 1.19
CA LEU A 103 -7.59 -2.77 2.58
C LEU A 103 -6.28 -3.29 3.17
N ASN A 104 -6.10 -3.07 4.47
CA ASN A 104 -5.09 -3.78 5.25
C ASN A 104 -5.61 -5.18 5.60
N ILE A 105 -5.07 -6.20 4.96
CA ILE A 105 -5.48 -7.61 5.13
C ILE A 105 -4.53 -8.41 6.04
N THR A 106 -3.43 -7.81 6.49
CA THR A 106 -2.41 -8.47 7.35
C THR A 106 -2.43 -7.97 8.79
N GLY A 107 -3.10 -6.85 9.05
CA GLY A 107 -3.21 -6.23 10.37
C GLY A 107 -4.13 -6.98 11.33
N VAL A 108 -3.57 -7.87 12.14
CA VAL A 108 -4.30 -8.56 13.22
C VAL A 108 -4.30 -7.71 14.49
N THR A 109 -5.37 -6.93 14.69
CA THR A 109 -5.57 -6.11 15.90
C THR A 109 -6.68 -6.69 16.77
N LYS A 110 -6.69 -6.36 18.08
CA LYS A 110 -7.78 -6.76 19.00
C LYS A 110 -9.17 -6.39 18.48
N ASN A 111 -9.32 -5.24 17.82
CA ASN A 111 -10.59 -4.80 17.25
C ASN A 111 -11.02 -5.67 16.06
N VAL A 112 -10.08 -6.04 15.20
CA VAL A 112 -10.34 -6.98 14.08
C VAL A 112 -10.74 -8.34 14.64
N LEU A 113 -10.00 -8.87 15.62
CA LEU A 113 -10.30 -10.16 16.26
C LEU A 113 -11.68 -10.16 16.94
N LYS A 114 -12.03 -9.10 17.68
CA LYS A 114 -13.36 -8.93 18.29
C LYS A 114 -14.48 -9.05 17.25
N LYS A 115 -14.36 -8.31 16.14
CA LYS A 115 -15.36 -8.31 15.07
C LYS A 115 -15.43 -9.66 14.35
N TYR A 116 -14.28 -10.28 14.10
CA TYR A 116 -14.23 -11.60 13.49
C TYR A 116 -14.82 -12.68 14.40
N ASN A 117 -14.55 -12.64 15.71
CA ASN A 117 -15.06 -13.64 16.65
C ASN A 117 -16.58 -13.59 16.82
N ALA A 118 -17.21 -12.45 16.55
CA ALA A 118 -18.67 -12.35 16.49
C ALA A 118 -19.28 -13.29 15.43
N PHE A 119 -18.53 -13.61 14.37
CA PHE A 119 -18.92 -14.58 13.33
C PHE A 119 -18.36 -15.97 13.61
N ALA A 120 -17.07 -16.06 13.97
CA ALA A 120 -16.37 -17.33 14.13
C ALA A 120 -16.73 -18.09 15.41
N GLN A 121 -17.23 -17.38 16.45
CA GLN A 121 -17.64 -17.94 17.74
C GLN A 121 -16.59 -18.89 18.35
N SER A 122 -15.32 -18.49 18.30
CA SER A 122 -14.19 -19.30 18.73
C SER A 122 -13.79 -18.95 20.17
N GLU A 123 -13.83 -19.95 21.06
CA GLU A 123 -13.31 -19.81 22.43
C GLU A 123 -11.82 -19.43 22.44
N LYS A 124 -11.04 -19.98 21.50
CA LYS A 124 -9.61 -19.66 21.39
C LYS A 124 -9.37 -18.19 21.11
N ILE A 125 -10.14 -17.60 20.19
CA ILE A 125 -10.01 -16.17 19.89
C ILE A 125 -10.46 -15.35 21.09
N GLU A 126 -11.53 -15.75 21.79
CA GLU A 126 -12.03 -15.04 22.97
C GLU A 126 -10.95 -14.88 24.05
N THR A 127 -10.12 -15.90 24.28
CA THR A 127 -9.02 -15.83 25.25
C THR A 127 -7.92 -14.81 24.90
N LEU A 128 -7.86 -14.33 23.66
CA LEU A 128 -6.85 -13.39 23.16
C LEU A 128 -7.34 -11.92 23.15
N LEU A 129 -8.63 -11.67 23.41
CA LEU A 129 -9.26 -10.34 23.33
C LEU A 129 -8.97 -9.46 24.56
#